data_AF-A0A7J9HWX3-F1
#
_entry.id   AF-A0A7J9HWX3-F1
#
_cell.length_a   1.000
_cell.length_b   1.000
_cell.length_c   1.000
_cell.angle_alpha   90.00
_cell.angle_beta   90.00
_cell.angle_gamma   90.00
#
_symmetry.space_group_name_H-M   'P 1'
#
loop_
_entity.id
_entity.type
_entity.pdbx_description
1 polymer ?
#
loop_
_entity_poly.entity_id
_entity_poly.type
_entity_poly.pdbx_seq_one_letter_code
_entity_poly.pdbx_strand_id
1 'polypeptide(L)'
;NTVGSDVLLYSYHRSFNGFAAKLTKDEAAKLRGKDGVVSVFLSQRKQLHTSRSWDFMGFNRKVKRSVIESDIIVGMLDTGIWPESQSFNDTGFGPIPRKWRGTCQSSTNFTCNNKIIGARYYRANGDYSPYDYRSPRDSEGHGTHTSSTAAGGLVSKASLYGLAKGTARGGVPSARIAVYKICWYDGCYDEDILAAFDDAIADGVDIISLSVGSIFWSDYFDDTIAIGAFHSMKNGILTSNSAGNSGPSPSSITNFSPWSLSVAASTIDRKFVTKVKLGNGVIYEGTSINTFDLKGKMYPFIAGAAAPNTSQGYTSEDS
;
A
#
# COMPACT_ATOMS: atom_id res chain seq x y z
N ASN A 1 -33.52 -21.23 -16.42
CA ASN A 1 -32.27 -21.91 -16.06
C ASN A 1 -31.40 -20.94 -15.27
N THR A 2 -31.18 -21.23 -13.99
CA THR A 2 -30.37 -20.41 -13.08
C THR A 2 -28.91 -20.84 -13.14
N VAL A 3 -28.02 -19.89 -13.42
CA VAL A 3 -26.56 -20.02 -13.39
C VAL A 3 -26.03 -18.67 -12.87
N GLY A 4 -25.18 -18.58 -11.85
CA GLY A 4 -24.72 -19.59 -10.88
C GLY A 4 -23.99 -18.84 -9.75
N SER A 5 -24.09 -19.30 -8.50
CA SER A 5 -23.61 -18.53 -7.33
C SER A 5 -22.09 -18.30 -7.32
N ASP A 6 -21.32 -19.28 -7.80
CA ASP A 6 -19.89 -19.38 -7.51
C ASP A 6 -19.00 -18.64 -8.54
N VAL A 7 -19.64 -17.99 -9.52
CA VAL A 7 -18.98 -17.22 -10.58
C VAL A 7 -18.84 -15.74 -10.19
N LEU A 8 -19.79 -15.20 -9.42
CA LEU A 8 -19.84 -13.80 -8.99
C LEU A 8 -18.93 -13.59 -7.76
N LEU A 9 -17.96 -12.68 -7.88
CA LEU A 9 -17.00 -12.37 -6.83
C LEU A 9 -17.50 -11.21 -5.95
N TYR A 10 -17.77 -10.05 -6.56
CA TYR A 10 -18.38 -8.90 -5.90
C TYR A 10 -19.42 -8.24 -6.79
N SER A 11 -20.36 -7.53 -6.15
CA SER A 11 -21.36 -6.68 -6.79
C SER A 11 -21.34 -5.30 -6.12
N TYR A 12 -20.86 -4.29 -6.84
CA TYR A 12 -20.78 -2.90 -6.40
C TYR A 12 -22.11 -2.22 -6.68
N HIS A 13 -22.63 -1.52 -5.68
CA HIS A 13 -24.00 -0.99 -5.74
C HIS A 13 -24.26 0.21 -4.81
N ARG A 14 -23.26 0.71 -4.06
CA ARG A 14 -23.41 1.89 -3.20
C ARG A 14 -23.06 3.19 -3.91
N SER A 15 -21.93 3.16 -4.60
CA SER A 15 -21.20 4.31 -5.14
C SER A 15 -20.99 4.19 -6.65
N PHE A 16 -20.86 2.96 -7.16
CA PHE A 16 -20.85 2.61 -8.59
C PHE A 16 -21.65 1.33 -8.85
N ASN A 17 -22.15 1.19 -10.09
CA ASN A 17 -22.85 -0.01 -10.55
C ASN A 17 -21.88 -0.89 -11.33
N GLY A 18 -21.57 -2.07 -10.80
CA GLY A 18 -20.71 -3.02 -11.50
C GLY A 18 -20.55 -4.33 -10.73
N PHE A 19 -19.76 -5.25 -11.26
CA PHE A 19 -19.43 -6.50 -10.60
C PHE A 19 -18.09 -7.03 -11.10
N ALA A 20 -17.59 -8.07 -10.44
CA ALA A 20 -16.49 -8.88 -10.94
C ALA A 20 -16.81 -10.36 -10.80
N ALA A 21 -16.21 -11.19 -11.66
CA ALA A 21 -16.56 -12.60 -11.78
C ALA A 21 -15.39 -13.43 -12.35
N LYS A 22 -15.32 -14.72 -11.96
CA LYS A 22 -14.40 -15.72 -12.54
C LYS A 22 -14.93 -16.14 -13.94
N LEU A 23 -14.71 -15.30 -14.97
CA LEU A 23 -15.18 -15.50 -16.35
C LEU A 23 -14.10 -16.09 -17.27
N THR A 24 -14.50 -16.87 -18.28
CA THR A 24 -13.64 -17.17 -19.44
C THR A 24 -13.51 -15.95 -20.37
N LYS A 25 -12.50 -15.95 -21.25
CA LYS A 25 -12.29 -14.87 -22.23
C LYS A 25 -13.50 -14.66 -23.15
N ASP A 26 -14.16 -15.74 -23.56
CA ASP A 26 -15.34 -15.68 -24.45
C ASP A 26 -16.57 -15.12 -23.73
N GLU A 27 -16.72 -15.40 -22.44
CA GLU A 27 -17.78 -14.84 -21.61
C GLU A 27 -17.53 -13.36 -21.31
N ALA A 28 -16.30 -12.97 -21.00
CA ALA A 28 -15.91 -11.58 -20.85
C ALA A 28 -16.14 -10.77 -22.14
N ALA A 29 -15.81 -11.34 -23.30
CA ALA A 29 -16.08 -10.72 -24.61
C ALA A 29 -17.58 -10.58 -24.88
N LYS A 30 -18.39 -11.62 -24.60
CA LYS A 30 -19.87 -11.55 -24.69
C LYS A 30 -20.48 -10.56 -23.71
N LEU A 31 -19.88 -10.36 -22.53
CA LEU A 31 -20.33 -9.40 -21.53
C LEU A 31 -20.05 -7.96 -21.98
N ARG A 32 -18.84 -7.71 -22.50
CA ARG A 32 -18.40 -6.41 -23.04
C ARG A 32 -19.28 -5.91 -24.21
N GLY A 33 -19.97 -6.82 -24.90
CA GLY A 33 -20.91 -6.50 -25.99
C GLY A 33 -22.38 -6.31 -25.58
N LYS A 34 -22.71 -6.13 -24.29
CA LYS A 34 -24.10 -5.89 -23.83
C LYS A 34 -24.38 -4.41 -23.56
N ASP A 35 -25.59 -3.98 -23.93
CA ASP A 35 -26.13 -2.69 -23.52
C ASP A 35 -26.05 -2.51 -22.00
N GLY A 36 -25.52 -1.35 -21.57
CA GLY A 36 -25.32 -1.01 -20.17
C GLY A 36 -23.99 -1.49 -19.55
N VAL A 37 -23.19 -2.31 -20.23
CA VAL A 37 -21.83 -2.66 -19.78
C VAL A 37 -20.84 -1.63 -20.32
N VAL A 38 -20.19 -0.89 -19.42
CA VAL A 38 -19.25 0.19 -19.78
C VAL A 38 -17.86 -0.36 -20.14
N SER A 39 -17.42 -1.42 -19.45
CA SER A 39 -16.08 -2.01 -19.58
C SER A 39 -15.98 -3.41 -18.97
N VAL A 40 -14.93 -4.16 -19.33
CA VAL A 40 -14.66 -5.53 -18.83
C VAL A 40 -13.17 -5.84 -19.00
N PHE A 41 -12.41 -6.06 -17.92
CA PHE A 41 -10.94 -6.16 -17.95
C PHE A 41 -10.37 -7.16 -16.93
N LEU A 42 -9.03 -7.18 -16.73
CA LEU A 42 -8.31 -8.26 -16.03
C LEU A 42 -7.40 -7.77 -14.87
N SER A 43 -7.64 -8.36 -13.70
CA SER A 43 -7.01 -8.20 -12.38
C SER A 43 -5.46 -8.30 -12.34
N GLN A 44 -4.75 -7.42 -11.60
CA GLN A 44 -3.25 -7.32 -11.55
C GLN A 44 -2.66 -6.84 -10.19
N ARG A 45 -1.36 -7.10 -9.88
CA ARG A 45 -0.64 -6.87 -8.58
C ARG A 45 0.37 -5.68 -8.49
N LYS A 46 0.67 -5.07 -7.30
CA LYS A 46 1.37 -3.76 -7.12
C LYS A 46 2.40 -3.59 -5.90
N GLN A 47 3.03 -2.40 -5.61
CA GLN A 47 4.24 -2.16 -4.71
C GLN A 47 4.42 -0.78 -3.93
N LEU A 48 5.56 -0.52 -3.19
CA LEU A 48 5.68 0.09 -1.80
C LEU A 48 6.73 1.28 -1.52
N HIS A 49 6.59 2.17 -0.47
CA HIS A 49 7.56 3.26 0.02
C HIS A 49 7.23 3.95 1.44
N THR A 50 7.87 4.97 2.15
CA THR A 50 9.25 5.42 2.66
C THR A 50 9.17 6.45 3.90
N SER A 51 10.26 6.90 4.65
CA SER A 51 10.16 7.46 6.07
C SER A 51 10.84 8.79 6.65
N ARG A 52 11.73 9.60 6.01
CA ARG A 52 12.30 10.88 6.60
C ARG A 52 11.69 12.18 6.06
N SER A 53 10.92 12.08 4.99
CA SER A 53 10.33 13.15 4.18
C SER A 53 9.91 14.42 4.91
N TRP A 54 9.33 14.31 6.11
CA TRP A 54 8.61 15.38 6.80
C TRP A 54 9.42 16.63 7.16
N ASP A 55 10.58 16.49 7.81
CA ASP A 55 11.42 17.67 8.14
C ASP A 55 12.10 18.23 6.88
N PHE A 56 12.41 17.36 5.90
CA PHE A 56 13.01 17.73 4.62
C PHE A 56 12.07 18.63 3.78
N MET A 57 10.76 18.37 3.82
CA MET A 57 9.74 19.25 3.23
C MET A 57 9.39 20.49 4.09
N GLY A 58 10.22 20.83 5.09
CA GLY A 58 10.02 21.96 6.00
C GLY A 58 8.88 21.80 7.04
N PHE A 59 8.06 20.76 6.90
CA PHE A 59 6.91 20.47 7.77
C PHE A 59 7.35 19.81 9.08
N ASN A 60 8.05 20.61 9.90
CA ASN A 60 8.59 20.23 11.20
C ASN A 60 7.50 19.99 12.26
N ARG A 61 7.90 19.65 13.49
CA ARG A 61 6.97 19.31 14.58
C ARG A 61 6.18 20.48 15.20
N LYS A 62 6.47 21.74 14.84
CA LYS A 62 5.88 22.96 15.46
C LYS A 62 4.87 23.71 14.58
N VAL A 63 4.52 23.19 13.40
CA VAL A 63 3.51 23.85 12.53
C VAL A 63 2.15 23.88 13.22
N LYS A 64 1.42 24.98 13.04
CA LYS A 64 0.03 25.11 13.53
C LYS A 64 -0.84 24.10 12.77
N ARG A 65 -1.55 23.22 13.50
CA ARG A 65 -2.53 22.28 12.95
C ARG A 65 -3.94 22.80 13.18
N SER A 66 -4.86 22.43 12.28
CA SER A 66 -6.28 22.74 12.48
C SER A 66 -6.88 21.83 13.54
N VAL A 67 -7.79 22.33 14.36
CA VAL A 67 -8.58 21.50 15.29
C VAL A 67 -9.40 20.46 14.53
N ILE A 68 -9.80 20.76 13.28
CA ILE A 68 -10.53 19.86 12.39
C ILE A 68 -9.69 18.62 12.00
N GLU A 69 -8.36 18.63 12.18
CA GLU A 69 -7.51 17.48 11.84
C GLU A 69 -7.96 16.19 12.56
N SER A 70 -8.52 16.27 13.78
CA SER A 70 -9.05 15.10 14.49
C SER A 70 -10.39 14.57 13.96
N ASP A 71 -11.04 15.28 13.04
CA ASP A 71 -12.29 14.87 12.41
C ASP A 71 -12.11 14.48 10.93
N ILE A 72 -10.88 14.58 10.41
CA ILE A 72 -10.50 14.04 9.10
C ILE A 72 -10.29 12.53 9.20
N ILE A 73 -10.78 11.79 8.20
CA ILE A 73 -10.74 10.33 8.10
C ILE A 73 -10.01 9.97 6.81
N VAL A 74 -8.85 9.34 6.93
CA VAL A 74 -8.05 8.85 5.80
C VAL A 74 -8.41 7.40 5.52
N GLY A 75 -8.95 7.14 4.33
CA GLY A 75 -9.16 5.78 3.81
C GLY A 75 -7.85 5.21 3.27
N MET A 76 -7.41 4.07 3.80
CA MET A 76 -6.18 3.37 3.44
C MET A 76 -6.52 2.07 2.71
N LEU A 77 -6.33 2.04 1.39
CA LEU A 77 -6.59 0.88 0.53
C LEU A 77 -5.26 0.15 0.28
N ASP A 78 -5.02 -0.94 1.02
CA ASP A 78 -3.67 -1.53 1.16
C ASP A 78 -3.67 -3.00 1.65
N THR A 79 -2.56 -3.52 2.20
CA THR A 79 -2.41 -4.87 2.79
C THR A 79 -3.10 -5.05 4.17
N GLY A 80 -3.75 -4.01 4.69
CA GLY A 80 -4.36 -3.98 6.02
C GLY A 80 -3.61 -3.08 6.99
N ILE A 81 -3.66 -3.37 8.28
CA ILE A 81 -2.90 -2.64 9.31
C ILE A 81 -2.45 -3.53 10.47
N TRP A 82 -1.33 -3.20 11.13
CA TRP A 82 -0.91 -3.80 12.39
C TRP A 82 -1.31 -2.89 13.57
N PRO A 83 -2.47 -3.12 14.23
CA PRO A 83 -3.07 -2.14 15.15
C PRO A 83 -2.27 -1.91 16.44
N GLU A 84 -1.43 -2.85 16.88
CA GLU A 84 -0.57 -2.69 18.06
C GLU A 84 0.65 -1.78 17.82
N SER A 85 0.83 -1.29 16.58
CA SER A 85 1.90 -0.34 16.27
C SER A 85 1.73 0.96 17.05
N GLN A 86 2.82 1.45 17.65
CA GLN A 86 2.83 2.72 18.40
C GLN A 86 2.41 3.92 17.54
N SER A 87 2.50 3.81 16.21
CA SER A 87 1.98 4.80 15.25
C SER A 87 0.45 4.93 15.28
N PHE A 88 -0.28 3.98 15.86
CA PHE A 88 -1.75 3.93 15.87
C PHE A 88 -2.36 3.92 17.28
N ASN A 89 -1.57 4.25 18.29
CA ASN A 89 -2.08 4.51 19.63
C ASN A 89 -3.02 5.73 19.63
N ASP A 90 -4.13 5.65 20.36
CA ASP A 90 -5.20 6.64 20.40
C ASP A 90 -5.26 7.46 21.70
N THR A 91 -4.17 7.49 22.49
CA THR A 91 -4.11 8.32 23.70
C THR A 91 -4.36 9.79 23.38
N GLY A 92 -5.39 10.38 23.99
CA GLY A 92 -5.79 11.77 23.77
C GLY A 92 -6.71 12.00 22.56
N PHE A 93 -7.16 10.94 21.87
CA PHE A 93 -8.19 11.07 20.83
C PHE A 93 -9.57 11.27 21.46
N GLY A 94 -10.35 12.19 20.91
CA GLY A 94 -11.77 12.34 21.22
C GLY A 94 -12.63 11.24 20.60
N PRO A 95 -13.95 11.25 20.82
CA PRO A 95 -14.88 10.29 20.23
C PRO A 95 -14.80 10.25 18.70
N ILE A 96 -15.23 9.15 18.09
CA ILE A 96 -15.23 8.96 16.63
C ILE A 96 -16.15 10.01 15.96
N PRO A 97 -15.75 10.64 14.83
CA PRO A 97 -16.53 11.72 14.21
C PRO A 97 -17.94 11.27 13.79
N ARG A 98 -18.98 12.05 14.14
CA ARG A 98 -20.41 11.68 13.92
C ARG A 98 -20.81 11.47 12.45
N LYS A 99 -19.97 11.86 11.48
CA LYS A 99 -20.17 11.59 10.06
C LYS A 99 -19.85 10.15 9.65
N TRP A 100 -19.01 9.46 10.41
CA TRP A 100 -18.54 8.10 10.11
C TRP A 100 -19.68 7.09 10.04
N ARG A 101 -19.65 6.21 9.04
CA ARG A 101 -20.62 5.11 8.84
C ARG A 101 -19.97 3.73 8.75
N GLY A 102 -18.65 3.66 8.57
CA GLY A 102 -17.93 2.40 8.47
C GLY A 102 -17.84 1.60 9.76
N THR A 103 -17.52 0.32 9.58
CA THR A 103 -17.52 -0.69 10.65
C THR A 103 -16.10 -1.13 11.01
N CYS A 104 -15.98 -1.80 12.15
CA CYS A 104 -14.83 -2.65 12.43
C CYS A 104 -15.23 -4.10 12.20
N GLN A 105 -14.60 -4.77 11.24
CA GLN A 105 -14.72 -6.21 11.00
C GLN A 105 -13.83 -6.95 12.01
N SER A 106 -14.17 -6.81 13.29
CA SER A 106 -13.41 -7.35 14.42
C SER A 106 -13.30 -8.88 14.34
N SER A 107 -12.17 -9.39 14.81
CA SER A 107 -11.94 -10.82 14.99
C SER A 107 -11.14 -11.05 16.27
N THR A 108 -10.92 -12.31 16.66
CA THR A 108 -10.16 -12.68 17.88
C THR A 108 -8.81 -11.96 18.00
N ASN A 109 -8.19 -11.63 16.85
CA ASN A 109 -6.90 -10.97 16.75
C ASN A 109 -6.99 -9.60 16.02
N PHE A 110 -8.14 -8.91 16.02
CA PHE A 110 -8.25 -7.54 15.47
C PHE A 110 -9.38 -6.73 16.12
N THR A 111 -9.05 -5.55 16.63
CA THR A 111 -9.99 -4.60 17.25
C THR A 111 -9.62 -3.15 16.87
N CYS A 112 -10.63 -2.33 16.58
CA CYS A 112 -10.49 -0.90 16.30
C CYS A 112 -10.41 -0.05 17.58
N ASN A 113 -9.89 1.17 17.48
CA ASN A 113 -9.78 2.13 18.58
C ASN A 113 -10.17 3.55 18.10
N ASN A 114 -9.91 4.61 18.88
CA ASN A 114 -10.26 5.98 18.45
C ASN A 114 -9.32 6.54 17.36
N LYS A 115 -8.26 5.80 16.98
CA LYS A 115 -7.31 6.16 15.91
C LYS A 115 -7.62 5.41 14.61
N ILE A 116 -7.66 4.07 14.66
CA ILE A 116 -8.14 3.19 13.60
C ILE A 116 -9.63 2.98 13.87
N ILE A 117 -10.49 3.81 13.26
CA ILE A 117 -11.93 3.88 13.60
C ILE A 117 -12.80 2.89 12.82
N GLY A 118 -12.23 2.24 11.81
CA GLY A 118 -12.86 1.18 11.05
C GLY A 118 -11.83 0.38 10.27
N ALA A 119 -12.19 -0.86 9.98
CA ALA A 119 -11.29 -1.81 9.35
C ALA A 119 -12.12 -2.92 8.68
N ARG A 120 -11.93 -3.11 7.38
CA ARG A 120 -12.59 -4.11 6.53
C ARG A 120 -11.52 -4.88 5.75
N TYR A 121 -11.85 -6.09 5.30
CA TYR A 121 -11.04 -6.82 4.33
C TYR A 121 -11.89 -7.41 3.21
N TYR A 122 -11.29 -7.46 2.02
CA TYR A 122 -11.91 -7.90 0.77
C TYR A 122 -11.08 -9.05 0.22
N ARG A 123 -11.76 -10.17 -0.10
CA ARG A 123 -11.15 -11.37 -0.68
C ARG A 123 -12.23 -12.24 -1.31
N ALA A 124 -12.86 -11.75 -2.38
CA ALA A 124 -14.02 -12.44 -2.95
C ALA A 124 -13.74 -13.83 -3.51
N ASN A 125 -12.52 -14.10 -3.97
CA ASN A 125 -12.17 -15.42 -4.52
C ASN A 125 -12.23 -16.55 -3.48
N GLY A 126 -12.22 -16.23 -2.17
CA GLY A 126 -12.25 -17.19 -1.05
C GLY A 126 -10.92 -17.90 -0.77
N ASP A 127 -9.92 -17.68 -1.62
CA ASP A 127 -8.63 -18.37 -1.66
C ASP A 127 -7.62 -17.60 -0.79
N TYR A 128 -7.01 -18.21 0.24
CA TYR A 128 -6.06 -17.52 1.14
C TYR A 128 -4.73 -18.28 1.25
N SER A 129 -3.60 -17.56 1.23
CA SER A 129 -2.28 -18.15 1.47
C SER A 129 -2.11 -18.56 2.94
N PRO A 130 -1.28 -19.57 3.27
CA PRO A 130 -0.88 -19.85 4.66
C PRO A 130 -0.21 -18.67 5.38
N TYR A 131 0.25 -17.66 4.65
CA TYR A 131 0.82 -16.42 5.18
C TYR A 131 -0.21 -15.31 5.45
N ASP A 132 -1.48 -15.49 5.05
CA ASP A 132 -2.50 -14.44 5.12
C ASP A 132 -3.36 -14.51 6.40
N TYR A 133 -3.50 -13.37 7.09
CA TYR A 133 -4.53 -13.22 8.12
C TYR A 133 -5.91 -12.94 7.50
N ARG A 134 -6.90 -13.80 7.78
CA ARG A 134 -8.33 -13.64 7.41
C ARG A 134 -9.04 -12.58 8.26
N SER A 135 -8.47 -11.38 8.29
CA SER A 135 -8.92 -10.19 9.01
C SER A 135 -8.28 -8.95 8.38
N PRO A 136 -8.63 -7.72 8.81
CA PRO A 136 -7.95 -6.50 8.35
C PRO A 136 -6.49 -6.38 8.83
N ARG A 137 -5.95 -7.40 9.51
CA ARG A 137 -4.56 -7.42 9.97
C ARG A 137 -3.59 -7.52 8.80
N ASP A 138 -2.60 -6.65 8.82
CA ASP A 138 -1.46 -6.68 7.90
C ASP A 138 -0.60 -7.92 8.14
N SER A 139 -0.35 -8.68 7.08
CA SER A 139 0.55 -9.85 7.06
C SER A 139 1.85 -9.60 6.29
N GLU A 140 2.00 -8.42 5.67
CA GLU A 140 3.14 -8.07 4.80
C GLU A 140 3.95 -6.92 5.40
N GLY A 141 3.28 -5.85 5.83
CA GLY A 141 3.86 -4.66 6.46
C GLY A 141 3.58 -3.35 5.74
N HIS A 142 3.15 -3.38 4.47
CA HIS A 142 2.96 -2.18 3.66
C HIS A 142 1.86 -1.26 4.14
N GLY A 143 0.64 -1.76 4.37
CA GLY A 143 -0.47 -0.97 4.87
C GLY A 143 -0.20 -0.34 6.24
N THR A 144 0.57 -1.03 7.09
CA THR A 144 1.16 -0.47 8.31
C THR A 144 2.14 0.68 8.02
N HIS A 145 2.99 0.51 7.00
CA HIS A 145 3.97 1.53 6.60
C HIS A 145 3.32 2.77 5.96
N THR A 146 2.37 2.61 5.04
CA THR A 146 1.65 3.71 4.37
C THR A 146 0.74 4.43 5.35
N SER A 147 -0.05 3.73 6.15
CA SER A 147 -0.95 4.32 7.14
C SER A 147 -0.19 5.14 8.19
N SER A 148 0.99 4.66 8.63
CA SER A 148 1.84 5.41 9.54
C SER A 148 2.57 6.59 8.86
N THR A 149 2.82 6.52 7.55
CA THR A 149 3.35 7.64 6.76
C THR A 149 2.29 8.72 6.49
N ALA A 150 1.03 8.34 6.23
CA ALA A 150 -0.08 9.27 5.98
C ALA A 150 -0.58 9.93 7.28
N ALA A 151 -0.82 9.12 8.33
CA ALA A 151 -1.52 9.57 9.53
C ALA A 151 -0.93 9.04 10.85
N GLY A 152 0.28 8.46 10.89
CA GLY A 152 0.87 7.95 12.12
C GLY A 152 1.06 8.99 13.24
N GLY A 153 0.81 8.57 14.48
CA GLY A 153 1.12 9.33 15.70
C GLY A 153 2.63 9.58 15.88
N LEU A 154 2.99 10.41 16.86
CA LEU A 154 4.40 10.78 17.12
C LEU A 154 5.13 9.69 17.92
N VAL A 155 5.82 8.78 17.24
CA VAL A 155 6.61 7.72 17.86
C VAL A 155 8.05 8.20 18.10
N SER A 156 8.35 8.58 19.35
CA SER A 156 9.71 8.99 19.74
C SER A 156 10.70 7.82 19.74
N LYS A 157 11.98 8.10 19.47
CA LYS A 157 13.10 7.13 19.43
C LYS A 157 12.96 6.03 18.35
N ALA A 158 12.00 6.15 17.42
CA ALA A 158 11.83 5.22 16.31
C ALA A 158 13.12 5.08 15.48
N SER A 159 13.51 3.84 15.18
CA SER A 159 14.71 3.48 14.39
C SER A 159 14.61 2.04 13.89
N LEU A 160 15.32 1.69 12.82
CA LEU A 160 15.54 0.30 12.40
C LEU A 160 16.94 -0.12 12.88
N TYR A 161 17.03 -0.87 13.98
CA TYR A 161 18.34 -1.22 14.61
C TYR A 161 19.26 0.00 14.83
N GLY A 162 18.70 1.15 15.22
CA GLY A 162 19.43 2.41 15.38
C GLY A 162 19.59 3.24 14.10
N LEU A 163 19.44 2.65 12.91
CA LEU A 163 19.37 3.39 11.65
C LEU A 163 18.15 4.32 11.66
N ALA A 164 18.29 5.51 11.07
CA ALA A 164 17.23 6.51 10.95
C ALA A 164 16.62 7.01 12.27
N LYS A 165 17.31 6.84 13.41
CA LYS A 165 16.84 7.21 14.75
C LYS A 165 16.30 8.65 14.83
N GLY A 166 15.03 8.79 15.20
CA GLY A 166 14.36 10.10 15.26
C GLY A 166 13.02 10.07 15.99
N THR A 167 12.06 10.87 15.50
CA THR A 167 10.63 10.77 15.86
C THR A 167 9.87 10.47 14.57
N ALA A 168 9.29 9.28 14.45
CA ALA A 168 8.41 8.97 13.33
C ALA A 168 7.04 9.64 13.55
N ARG A 169 6.41 10.08 12.47
CA ARG A 169 5.06 10.68 12.44
C ARG A 169 4.52 10.61 11.00
N GLY A 170 3.20 10.62 10.84
CA GLY A 170 2.54 10.77 9.54
C GLY A 170 2.18 12.22 9.20
N GLY A 171 1.73 12.48 7.98
CA GLY A 171 1.25 13.79 7.50
C GLY A 171 0.33 14.51 8.49
N VAL A 172 -0.73 13.81 8.89
CA VAL A 172 -1.78 14.26 9.82
C VAL A 172 -1.89 13.32 11.03
N PRO A 173 -1.02 13.46 12.06
CA PRO A 173 -0.99 12.57 13.23
C PRO A 173 -2.29 12.54 14.03
N SER A 174 -3.12 13.58 13.96
CA SER A 174 -4.43 13.63 14.66
C SER A 174 -5.59 13.04 13.84
N ALA A 175 -5.42 12.81 12.53
CA ALA A 175 -6.50 12.26 11.69
C ALA A 175 -6.84 10.80 12.07
N ARG A 176 -8.08 10.40 11.77
CA ARG A 176 -8.54 9.02 11.91
C ARG A 176 -8.10 8.20 10.69
N ILE A 177 -7.96 6.90 10.90
CA ILE A 177 -7.60 5.92 9.88
C ILE A 177 -8.77 4.97 9.70
N ALA A 178 -9.18 4.75 8.45
CA ALA A 178 -10.11 3.71 8.05
C ALA A 178 -9.39 2.75 7.09
N VAL A 179 -9.38 1.45 7.41
CA VAL A 179 -8.52 0.47 6.73
C VAL A 179 -9.35 -0.45 5.84
N TYR A 180 -8.92 -0.59 4.59
CA TYR A 180 -9.56 -1.43 3.59
C TYR A 180 -8.50 -2.39 3.04
N LYS A 181 -8.42 -3.59 3.61
CA LYS A 181 -7.46 -4.61 3.17
C LYS A 181 -7.90 -5.21 1.84
N ILE A 182 -7.21 -4.81 0.78
CA ILE A 182 -7.41 -5.25 -0.61
C ILE A 182 -6.24 -6.06 -1.15
N CYS A 183 -5.09 -6.03 -0.47
CA CYS A 183 -3.87 -6.71 -0.89
C CYS A 183 -3.53 -7.89 0.05
N TRP A 184 -3.03 -8.96 -0.56
CA TRP A 184 -2.76 -10.26 0.03
C TRP A 184 -1.43 -10.80 -0.52
N TYR A 185 -0.97 -11.95 -0.01
CA TYR A 185 0.31 -12.56 -0.41
C TYR A 185 0.47 -12.75 -1.94
N ASP A 186 -0.60 -13.14 -2.64
CA ASP A 186 -0.59 -13.37 -4.08
C ASP A 186 -0.82 -12.08 -4.89
N GLY A 187 -1.59 -11.12 -4.38
CA GLY A 187 -1.73 -9.77 -4.91
C GLY A 187 -2.90 -8.96 -4.34
N CYS A 188 -3.18 -7.85 -5.00
CA CYS A 188 -4.41 -7.08 -4.80
C CYS A 188 -5.27 -7.33 -6.03
N TYR A 189 -6.54 -7.69 -5.85
CA TYR A 189 -7.42 -7.99 -6.96
C TYR A 189 -8.29 -6.76 -7.30
N ASP A 190 -8.53 -6.52 -8.59
CA ASP A 190 -9.45 -5.51 -9.12
C ASP A 190 -10.79 -5.54 -8.40
N GLU A 191 -11.30 -6.76 -8.18
CA GLU A 191 -12.56 -6.99 -7.50
C GLU A 191 -12.56 -6.53 -6.04
N ASP A 192 -11.47 -6.79 -5.31
CA ASP A 192 -11.25 -6.33 -3.94
C ASP A 192 -11.09 -4.80 -3.89
N ILE A 193 -10.37 -4.21 -4.86
CA ILE A 193 -10.15 -2.76 -5.02
C ILE A 193 -11.49 -2.02 -5.18
N LEU A 194 -12.35 -2.46 -6.09
CA LEU A 194 -13.66 -1.83 -6.30
C LEU A 194 -14.58 -2.01 -5.09
N ALA A 195 -14.61 -3.19 -4.45
CA ALA A 195 -15.43 -3.37 -3.24
C ALA A 195 -14.99 -2.44 -2.09
N ALA A 196 -13.68 -2.19 -1.95
CA ALA A 196 -13.14 -1.25 -0.99
C ALA A 196 -13.48 0.22 -1.30
N PHE A 197 -13.39 0.65 -2.57
CA PHE A 197 -13.84 2.00 -2.95
C PHE A 197 -15.36 2.20 -2.71
N ASP A 198 -16.19 1.18 -2.99
CA ASP A 198 -17.66 1.26 -2.88
C ASP A 198 -18.10 1.48 -1.42
N ASP A 199 -17.49 0.74 -0.49
CA ASP A 199 -17.65 0.92 0.96
C ASP A 199 -16.94 2.19 1.47
N ALA A 200 -15.72 2.54 1.04
CA ALA A 200 -14.99 3.70 1.59
C ALA A 200 -15.71 5.04 1.35
N ILE A 201 -16.30 5.21 0.16
CA ILE A 201 -17.12 6.37 -0.18
C ILE A 201 -18.38 6.41 0.71
N ALA A 202 -19.07 5.27 0.86
CA ALA A 202 -20.29 5.16 1.67
C ALA A 202 -20.04 5.28 3.19
N ASP A 203 -18.85 4.88 3.65
CA ASP A 203 -18.40 4.96 5.04
C ASP A 203 -18.09 6.40 5.48
N GLY A 204 -17.81 7.29 4.52
CA GLY A 204 -17.59 8.72 4.76
C GLY A 204 -16.14 9.10 5.08
N VAL A 205 -15.16 8.54 4.34
CA VAL A 205 -13.76 9.03 4.35
C VAL A 205 -13.65 10.40 3.66
N ASP A 206 -12.68 11.23 4.05
CA ASP A 206 -12.46 12.55 3.41
C ASP A 206 -11.44 12.51 2.27
N ILE A 207 -10.52 11.55 2.32
CA ILE A 207 -9.44 11.36 1.35
C ILE A 207 -9.05 9.88 1.33
N ILE A 208 -8.75 9.35 0.14
CA ILE A 208 -8.23 7.99 -0.06
C ILE A 208 -6.74 8.07 -0.37
N SER A 209 -5.94 7.29 0.36
CA SER A 209 -4.55 6.99 0.04
C SER A 209 -4.47 5.57 -0.51
N LEU A 210 -3.99 5.44 -1.74
CA LEU A 210 -3.91 4.18 -2.47
C LEU A 210 -2.50 4.06 -3.06
N SER A 211 -1.66 3.27 -2.40
CA SER A 211 -0.25 3.08 -2.80
C SER A 211 -0.10 1.84 -3.68
N VAL A 212 -1.00 1.69 -4.66
CA VAL A 212 -1.11 0.50 -5.51
C VAL A 212 -1.41 0.98 -6.96
N GLY A 213 -0.85 0.37 -8.01
CA GLY A 213 -1.04 0.80 -9.42
C GLY A 213 -0.72 -0.29 -10.44
N SER A 214 -1.24 -0.18 -11.68
CA SER A 214 -1.11 -1.29 -12.66
C SER A 214 0.35 -1.66 -13.04
N ILE A 215 0.57 -2.84 -13.64
CA ILE A 215 1.87 -3.16 -14.31
C ILE A 215 1.80 -2.70 -15.76
N PHE A 216 0.68 -3.00 -16.43
CA PHE A 216 0.37 -2.52 -17.78
C PHE A 216 -0.65 -1.38 -17.68
N TRP A 217 -0.49 -0.33 -18.48
CA TRP A 217 -1.52 0.71 -18.60
C TRP A 217 -2.81 0.13 -19.21
N SER A 218 -3.95 0.69 -18.81
CA SER A 218 -5.28 0.41 -19.34
C SER A 218 -5.94 1.71 -19.82
N ASP A 219 -7.06 1.62 -20.53
CA ASP A 219 -7.99 2.75 -20.65
C ASP A 219 -8.64 3.04 -19.28
N TYR A 220 -9.10 4.29 -19.05
CA TYR A 220 -9.74 4.67 -17.78
C TYR A 220 -10.98 3.84 -17.43
N PHE A 221 -11.68 3.31 -18.43
CA PHE A 221 -12.81 2.40 -18.19
C PHE A 221 -12.35 0.95 -17.96
N ASP A 222 -11.21 0.53 -18.50
CA ASP A 222 -10.60 -0.79 -18.27
C ASP A 222 -9.59 -0.79 -17.08
N ASP A 223 -9.78 0.10 -16.08
CA ASP A 223 -8.94 0.25 -14.88
C ASP A 223 -9.80 0.49 -13.60
N THR A 224 -9.63 -0.36 -12.58
CA THR A 224 -10.42 -0.29 -11.32
C THR A 224 -10.07 0.89 -10.44
N ILE A 225 -8.82 1.33 -10.45
CA ILE A 225 -8.33 2.44 -9.65
C ILE A 225 -8.83 3.75 -10.28
N ALA A 226 -8.86 3.83 -11.61
CA ALA A 226 -9.47 4.93 -12.35
C ALA A 226 -10.98 5.02 -12.09
N ILE A 227 -11.74 3.91 -12.20
CA ILE A 227 -13.19 3.88 -11.89
C ILE A 227 -13.45 4.26 -10.43
N GLY A 228 -12.78 3.61 -9.47
CA GLY A 228 -12.96 3.87 -8.04
C GLY A 228 -12.66 5.33 -7.68
N ALA A 229 -11.55 5.88 -8.19
CA ALA A 229 -11.18 7.27 -8.00
C ALA A 229 -12.16 8.26 -8.69
N PHE A 230 -12.78 7.91 -9.82
CA PHE A 230 -13.77 8.76 -10.50
C PHE A 230 -15.02 8.93 -9.62
N HIS A 231 -15.51 7.83 -9.06
CA HIS A 231 -16.66 7.86 -8.16
C HIS A 231 -16.33 8.46 -6.80
N SER A 232 -15.08 8.31 -6.33
CA SER A 232 -14.55 9.03 -5.16
C SER A 232 -14.59 10.54 -5.36
N MET A 233 -13.99 11.03 -6.47
CA MET A 233 -13.98 12.44 -6.87
C MET A 233 -15.40 13.00 -7.05
N LYS A 234 -16.32 12.24 -7.65
CA LYS A 234 -17.73 12.63 -7.82
C LYS A 234 -18.45 12.88 -6.48
N ASN A 235 -18.00 12.25 -5.39
CA ASN A 235 -18.50 12.46 -4.03
C ASN A 235 -17.65 13.46 -3.23
N GLY A 236 -16.73 14.19 -3.86
CA GLY A 236 -15.87 15.18 -3.24
C GLY A 236 -14.62 14.64 -2.53
N ILE A 237 -14.34 13.34 -2.67
CA ILE A 237 -13.23 12.64 -2.01
C ILE A 237 -12.04 12.57 -2.96
N LEU A 238 -10.90 13.16 -2.58
CA LEU A 238 -9.68 13.06 -3.37
C LEU A 238 -9.06 11.67 -3.21
N THR A 239 -8.55 11.11 -4.31
CA THR A 239 -7.75 9.88 -4.29
C THR A 239 -6.29 10.21 -4.62
N SER A 240 -5.37 9.84 -3.74
CA SER A 240 -3.92 10.01 -3.88
C SER A 240 -3.25 8.68 -4.22
N ASN A 241 -2.75 8.59 -5.45
CA ASN A 241 -2.20 7.38 -6.05
C ASN A 241 -0.68 7.45 -6.19
N SER A 242 0.04 6.33 -6.03
CA SER A 242 1.43 6.23 -6.46
C SER A 242 1.51 6.13 -8.00
N ALA A 243 2.47 6.78 -8.65
CA ALA A 243 2.59 6.78 -10.12
C ALA A 243 2.97 5.40 -10.71
N GLY A 244 3.56 4.52 -9.90
CA GLY A 244 4.14 3.24 -10.31
C GLY A 244 5.67 3.25 -10.28
N ASN A 245 6.27 2.06 -10.21
CA ASN A 245 7.73 1.87 -10.03
C ASN A 245 8.45 1.44 -11.33
N SER A 246 7.75 1.39 -12.47
CA SER A 246 8.24 0.83 -13.75
C SER A 246 9.16 1.75 -14.58
N GLY A 247 9.70 2.81 -13.97
CA GLY A 247 10.60 3.77 -14.63
C GLY A 247 12.01 3.20 -14.89
N PRO A 248 12.92 3.98 -15.51
CA PRO A 248 12.82 5.41 -15.82
C PRO A 248 12.31 5.73 -17.24
N SER A 249 11.90 4.73 -18.02
CA SER A 249 11.47 4.92 -19.40
C SER A 249 10.24 5.85 -19.53
N PRO A 250 10.14 6.65 -20.60
CA PRO A 250 8.91 7.40 -20.90
C PRO A 250 7.67 6.51 -20.95
N SER A 251 6.52 7.07 -20.58
CA SER A 251 5.22 6.37 -20.55
C SER A 251 5.14 5.13 -19.63
N SER A 252 5.97 5.07 -18.59
CA SER A 252 5.94 3.99 -17.58
C SER A 252 4.98 4.22 -16.40
N ILE A 253 4.18 5.30 -16.43
CA ILE A 253 3.18 5.62 -15.40
C ILE A 253 1.94 4.76 -15.61
N THR A 254 1.38 4.21 -14.52
CA THR A 254 0.19 3.34 -14.62
C THR A 254 -1.04 3.88 -13.90
N ASN A 255 -0.87 4.74 -12.88
CA ASN A 255 -1.95 5.56 -12.34
C ASN A 255 -1.88 6.98 -12.93
N PHE A 256 -2.71 7.30 -13.92
CA PHE A 256 -2.68 8.58 -14.64
C PHE A 256 -4.08 9.19 -14.93
N SER A 257 -5.12 8.74 -14.23
CA SER A 257 -6.47 9.25 -14.37
C SER A 257 -6.58 10.74 -13.96
N PRO A 258 -7.15 11.65 -14.80
CA PRO A 258 -7.13 13.10 -14.55
C PRO A 258 -7.81 13.60 -13.26
N TRP A 259 -8.61 12.75 -12.63
CA TRP A 259 -9.31 13.01 -11.37
C TRP A 259 -8.57 12.50 -10.12
N SER A 260 -7.37 11.92 -10.29
CA SER A 260 -6.53 11.41 -9.21
C SER A 260 -5.27 12.26 -9.03
N LEU A 261 -4.79 12.37 -7.79
CA LEU A 261 -3.46 12.93 -7.53
C LEU A 261 -2.40 11.83 -7.73
N SER A 262 -1.76 11.81 -8.89
CA SER A 262 -0.67 10.86 -9.21
C SER A 262 0.68 11.35 -8.67
N VAL A 263 1.27 10.60 -7.74
CA VAL A 263 2.47 10.99 -6.99
C VAL A 263 3.70 10.17 -7.42
N ALA A 264 4.71 10.87 -7.95
CA ALA A 264 6.02 10.31 -8.25
C ALA A 264 6.93 10.26 -6.99
N ALA A 265 7.92 9.36 -7.01
CA ALA A 265 8.93 9.26 -5.95
C ALA A 265 10.16 10.14 -6.24
N SER A 266 10.75 10.71 -5.19
CA SER A 266 11.99 11.51 -5.28
C SER A 266 12.91 11.23 -4.09
N THR A 267 14.19 11.58 -4.24
CA THR A 267 15.19 11.46 -3.17
C THR A 267 15.04 12.58 -2.12
N ILE A 268 15.53 12.30 -0.91
CA ILE A 268 15.62 13.25 0.21
C ILE A 268 17.08 13.43 0.62
N ASP A 269 17.34 14.42 1.48
CA ASP A 269 18.69 14.73 2.00
C ASP A 269 19.43 13.53 2.66
N ARG A 270 18.70 12.64 3.32
CA ARG A 270 19.26 11.47 4.01
C ARG A 270 19.53 10.28 3.07
N LYS A 271 20.78 10.18 2.59
CA LYS A 271 21.35 8.94 2.03
C LYS A 271 21.69 7.95 3.15
N PHE A 272 21.49 6.64 2.92
CA PHE A 272 22.08 5.57 3.74
C PHE A 272 23.32 5.01 3.03
N VAL A 273 24.39 4.73 3.79
CA VAL A 273 25.66 4.25 3.25
C VAL A 273 26.26 3.18 4.15
N THR A 274 26.90 2.18 3.53
CA THR A 274 27.54 1.05 4.20
C THR A 274 29.01 1.01 3.80
N LYS A 275 29.90 1.26 4.77
CA LYS A 275 31.34 1.29 4.52
C LYS A 275 31.93 -0.11 4.58
N VAL A 276 32.59 -0.54 3.51
CA VAL A 276 33.23 -1.85 3.38
C VAL A 276 34.73 -1.64 3.46
N LYS A 277 35.36 -2.12 4.54
CA LYS A 277 36.82 -2.12 4.70
C LYS A 277 37.37 -3.47 4.23
N LEU A 278 38.38 -3.45 3.35
CA LEU A 278 39.10 -4.64 2.90
C LEU A 278 40.31 -4.95 3.79
N GLY A 279 40.87 -6.16 3.66
CA GLY A 279 42.05 -6.60 4.40
C GLY A 279 43.32 -5.76 4.16
N ASN A 280 43.44 -5.13 2.98
CA ASN A 280 44.52 -4.17 2.67
C ASN A 280 44.29 -2.76 3.25
N GLY A 281 43.24 -2.57 4.06
CA GLY A 281 42.91 -1.30 4.71
C GLY A 281 42.06 -0.33 3.89
N VAL A 282 41.89 -0.56 2.58
CA VAL A 282 41.07 0.30 1.71
C VAL A 282 39.60 0.25 2.15
N ILE A 283 38.92 1.40 2.11
CA ILE A 283 37.50 1.54 2.49
C ILE A 283 36.72 2.04 1.29
N TYR A 284 35.68 1.28 0.91
CA TYR A 284 34.69 1.66 -0.10
C TYR A 284 33.38 2.10 0.58
N GLU A 285 32.66 3.03 -0.04
CA GLU A 285 31.32 3.44 0.42
C GLU A 285 30.24 2.84 -0.50
N GLY A 286 29.65 1.73 -0.05
CA GLY A 286 28.48 1.13 -0.69
C GLY A 286 27.17 1.80 -0.25
N THR A 287 26.06 1.46 -0.92
CA THR A 287 24.71 1.91 -0.57
C THR A 287 23.86 0.70 -0.22
N SER A 288 23.51 0.52 1.05
CA SER A 288 22.58 -0.53 1.52
C SER A 288 21.98 -0.18 2.88
N ILE A 289 20.97 -0.92 3.32
CA ILE A 289 20.40 -0.84 4.67
C ILE A 289 21.00 -1.98 5.52
N ASN A 290 22.28 -1.85 5.89
CA ASN A 290 22.94 -2.88 6.71
C ASN A 290 22.60 -2.70 8.20
N THR A 291 21.90 -3.68 8.78
CA THR A 291 21.63 -3.77 10.23
C THR A 291 22.58 -4.71 10.96
N PHE A 292 23.46 -5.44 10.25
CA PHE A 292 24.39 -6.40 10.85
C PHE A 292 25.64 -5.71 11.42
N ASP A 293 25.88 -5.91 12.71
CA ASP A 293 27.13 -5.56 13.38
C ASP A 293 28.12 -6.74 13.30
N LEU A 294 29.25 -6.51 12.61
CA LEU A 294 30.33 -7.50 12.49
C LEU A 294 31.24 -7.55 13.73
N LYS A 295 31.07 -6.65 14.71
CA LYS A 295 31.88 -6.56 15.95
C LYS A 295 33.39 -6.48 15.68
N GLY A 296 33.77 -5.82 14.59
CA GLY A 296 35.16 -5.72 14.12
C GLY A 296 35.73 -6.99 13.48
N LYS A 297 34.96 -8.08 13.37
CA LYS A 297 35.39 -9.32 12.72
C LYS A 297 35.50 -9.14 11.21
N MET A 298 36.71 -9.38 10.70
CA MET A 298 36.96 -9.55 9.26
C MET A 298 36.54 -10.97 8.83
N TYR A 299 36.07 -11.09 7.59
CA TYR A 299 35.72 -12.35 6.96
C TYR A 299 36.53 -12.51 5.66
N PRO A 300 36.96 -13.74 5.28
CA PRO A 300 37.47 -14.00 3.95
C PRO A 300 36.43 -13.64 2.89
N PHE A 301 36.87 -13.12 1.74
CA PHE A 301 36.04 -12.95 0.56
C PHE A 301 36.76 -13.53 -0.66
N ILE A 302 35.98 -13.91 -1.67
CA ILE A 302 36.46 -14.49 -2.93
C ILE A 302 35.63 -13.88 -4.07
N ALA A 303 36.21 -13.72 -5.25
CA ALA A 303 35.45 -13.37 -6.45
C ALA A 303 34.66 -14.60 -6.94
N GLY A 304 33.45 -14.41 -7.47
CA GLY A 304 32.62 -15.54 -7.96
C GLY A 304 33.35 -16.40 -9.00
N ALA A 305 34.01 -15.76 -9.96
CA ALA A 305 34.86 -16.39 -10.97
C ALA A 305 36.02 -17.24 -10.40
N ALA A 306 36.43 -17.02 -9.14
CA ALA A 306 37.47 -17.81 -8.48
C ALA A 306 36.92 -19.01 -7.67
N ALA A 307 35.60 -19.25 -7.72
CA ALA A 307 34.93 -20.42 -7.16
C ALA A 307 34.02 -21.15 -8.18
N PRO A 308 34.51 -21.48 -9.40
CA PRO A 308 33.68 -22.06 -10.45
C PRO A 308 33.31 -23.51 -10.15
N ASN A 309 32.13 -23.94 -10.59
CA ASN A 309 31.69 -25.33 -10.44
C ASN A 309 32.27 -26.23 -11.54
N THR A 310 33.56 -26.55 -11.41
CA THR A 310 34.30 -27.42 -12.34
C THR A 310 33.69 -28.81 -12.51
N SER A 311 32.93 -29.31 -11.51
CA SER A 311 32.22 -30.59 -11.60
C SER A 311 31.06 -30.60 -12.60
N GLN A 312 30.57 -29.42 -12.99
CA GLN A 312 29.58 -29.22 -14.06
C GLN A 312 30.20 -28.60 -15.33
N GLY A 313 31.53 -28.55 -15.42
CA GLY A 313 32.26 -28.04 -16.59
C GLY A 313 32.48 -26.53 -16.63
N TYR A 314 31.98 -25.77 -15.65
CA TYR A 314 32.19 -24.31 -15.59
C TYR A 314 33.63 -23.95 -15.23
N THR A 315 34.12 -22.89 -15.84
CA THR A 315 35.45 -22.28 -15.65
C THR A 315 35.33 -20.91 -14.97
N SER A 316 36.47 -20.27 -14.72
CA SER A 316 36.54 -18.87 -14.26
C SER A 316 36.18 -17.84 -15.34
N GLU A 317 36.02 -18.25 -16.60
CA GLU A 317 35.70 -17.37 -17.74
C GLU A 317 34.18 -17.30 -18.00
N ASP A 318 33.39 -18.19 -17.39
CA ASP A 318 31.92 -18.27 -17.51
C ASP A 318 31.18 -17.39 -16.48
N SER A 319 31.80 -16.32 -15.95
CA SER A 319 31.37 -15.58 -14.73
C SER A 319 31.35 -14.06 -14.86
#